data_AF-A0A358M748-F1
#
_entry.id   AF-A0A358M748-F1
#
_cell.length_a   1.000
_cell.length_b   1.000
_cell.length_c   1.000
_cell.angle_alpha   90.00
_cell.angle_beta   90.00
_cell.angle_gamma   90.00
#
_symmetry.space_group_name_H-M   'P 1'
#
loop_
_entity.id
_entity.type
_entity.pdbx_description
1 polymer ?
#
loop_
_entity_poly.entity_id
_entity_poly.type
_entity_poly.pdbx_seq_one_letter_code
_entity_poly.pdbx_strand_id
1 'polypeptide(L)'
;NNDKIGPTDVGERQLLQVVCAYRLLMPYAGITISTRECARVRDNLVKIAATKISAGVSTGIGGHSDAVEEKGDCQFEISDGRSVEEVFQALKQEGLQPVMSDYVRV
;
A
#
# COMPACT_ATOMS: atom_id res chain seq x y z
N ASN A 1 -7.84 -0.76 -8.69
CA ASN A 1 -8.38 -0.45 -7.34
C ASN A 1 -9.49 -1.45 -7.00
N ASN A 2 -9.19 -2.76 -7.12
CA ASN A 2 -10.15 -3.86 -7.35
C ASN A 2 -10.91 -3.76 -8.70
N ASP A 3 -11.26 -4.91 -9.28
CA ASP A 3 -11.94 -5.01 -10.60
C ASP A 3 -13.48 -4.85 -10.50
N LYS A 4 -14.00 -4.74 -9.27
CA LYS A 4 -15.41 -4.51 -8.97
C LYS A 4 -15.60 -3.07 -8.52
N ILE A 5 -15.91 -2.17 -9.46
CA ILE A 5 -16.11 -0.74 -9.19
C ILE A 5 -17.58 -0.39 -9.48
N GLY A 6 -18.32 0.01 -8.44
CA GLY A 6 -19.67 0.56 -8.51
C GLY A 6 -19.69 2.06 -8.80
N PRO A 7 -20.87 2.63 -9.10
CA PRO A 7 -21.01 4.04 -9.48
C PRO A 7 -20.65 5.04 -8.35
N THR A 8 -20.57 4.58 -7.11
CA THR A 8 -20.15 5.37 -5.94
C THR A 8 -18.66 5.24 -5.62
N ASP A 9 -17.93 4.39 -6.34
CA ASP A 9 -16.57 4.02 -5.98
C ASP A 9 -15.54 4.96 -6.61
N VAL A 10 -14.42 5.12 -5.90
CA VAL A 10 -13.33 5.97 -6.35
C VAL A 10 -12.42 5.18 -7.28
N GLY A 11 -12.52 5.46 -8.59
CA GLY A 11 -11.62 4.89 -9.58
C GLY A 11 -10.17 5.36 -9.44
N GLU A 12 -9.24 4.68 -10.12
CA GLU A 12 -7.80 4.98 -10.03
C GLU A 12 -7.46 6.41 -10.44
N ARG A 13 -8.16 6.94 -11.45
CA ARG A 13 -7.96 8.31 -11.92
C ARG A 13 -8.35 9.34 -10.85
N GLN A 14 -9.51 9.14 -10.22
CA GLN A 14 -10.00 10.00 -9.15
C GLN A 14 -9.07 9.93 -7.93
N LEU A 15 -8.63 8.71 -7.55
CA LEU A 15 -7.68 8.52 -6.47
C LEU A 15 -6.38 9.28 -6.73
N LEU A 16 -5.81 9.16 -7.94
CA LEU A 16 -4.61 9.89 -8.33
C LEU A 16 -4.81 11.41 -8.23
N GLN A 17 -5.94 11.93 -8.71
CA GLN A 17 -6.24 13.36 -8.62
C GLN A 17 -6.29 13.86 -7.17
N VAL A 18 -6.95 13.11 -6.28
CA VAL A 18 -7.07 13.44 -4.86
C VAL A 18 -5.70 13.41 -4.18
N VAL A 19 -4.91 12.36 -4.42
CA VAL A 19 -3.59 12.20 -3.82
C VAL A 19 -2.63 13.30 -4.29
N CYS A 20 -2.66 13.66 -5.59
CA CYS A 20 -1.89 14.79 -6.12
C CYS A 20 -2.33 16.13 -5.52
N ALA A 21 -3.64 16.36 -5.40
CA ALA A 21 -4.16 17.58 -4.77
C ALA A 21 -3.69 17.70 -3.31
N TYR A 22 -3.72 16.61 -2.54
CA TYR A 22 -3.18 16.61 -1.18
C TYR A 22 -1.69 16.83 -1.11
N ARG A 23 -0.90 16.26 -2.03
CA ARG A 23 0.55 16.50 -2.09
C ARG A 23 0.87 17.98 -2.35
N LEU A 24 0.08 18.66 -3.19
CA LEU A 24 0.24 20.09 -3.45
C LEU A 24 -0.23 20.95 -2.27
N LEU A 25 -1.36 20.60 -1.66
CA LEU A 25 -1.96 21.35 -0.56
C LEU A 25 -1.18 21.21 0.76
N MET A 26 -0.67 20.00 1.04
CA MET A 26 0.01 19.65 2.29
C MET A 26 1.35 18.95 2.00
N PRO A 27 2.37 19.70 1.55
CA PRO A 27 3.63 19.12 1.06
C PRO A 27 4.41 18.34 2.12
N TYR A 28 4.20 18.64 3.40
CA TYR A 28 4.87 18.00 4.53
C TYR A 28 4.06 16.85 5.15
N ALA A 29 2.79 16.66 4.74
CA ALA A 29 1.98 15.57 5.26
C ALA A 29 2.46 14.23 4.67
N GLY A 30 2.63 13.23 5.53
CA GLY A 30 2.91 11.87 5.09
C GLY A 30 1.70 11.28 4.39
N ILE A 31 1.91 10.71 3.21
CA ILE A 31 0.89 9.97 2.45
C ILE A 31 1.28 8.50 2.46
N THR A 32 0.40 7.66 2.99
CA THR A 32 0.62 6.22 3.11
C THR A 32 -0.27 5.47 2.13
N ILE A 33 0.31 4.51 1.41
CA ILE A 33 -0.42 3.62 0.50
C ILE A 33 -0.30 2.18 0.99
N SER A 34 -1.44 1.49 1.03
CA SER A 34 -1.53 0.11 1.53
C SER A 34 -1.63 -0.91 0.41
N THR A 35 -1.59 -2.20 0.78
CA THR A 35 -1.79 -3.35 -0.11
C THR A 35 -3.22 -3.50 -0.65
N ARG A 36 -4.13 -2.57 -0.29
CA ARG A 36 -5.47 -2.47 -0.90
C ARG A 36 -5.42 -2.00 -2.36
N GLU A 37 -4.37 -1.28 -2.72
CA GLU A 37 -4.12 -0.89 -4.10
C GLU A 37 -3.27 -1.95 -4.81
N CYS A 38 -3.50 -2.15 -6.11
CA CYS A 38 -2.71 -3.09 -6.90
C CYS A 38 -1.28 -2.56 -7.13
N ALA A 39 -0.35 -3.48 -7.44
CA ALA A 39 1.06 -3.17 -7.67
C ALA A 39 1.27 -1.98 -8.62
N ARG A 40 0.57 -2.00 -9.77
CA ARG A 40 0.66 -0.92 -10.78
C ARG A 40 0.31 0.46 -10.21
N VAL A 41 -0.74 0.58 -9.40
CA VAL A 41 -1.15 1.87 -8.82
C VAL A 41 -0.12 2.33 -7.78
N ARG A 42 0.33 1.39 -6.93
CA ARG A 42 1.32 1.65 -5.89
C ARG A 42 2.65 2.14 -6.48
N ASP A 43 3.16 1.45 -7.48
CA ASP A 43 4.45 1.75 -8.13
C ASP A 43 4.45 3.12 -8.82
N ASN A 44 3.29 3.58 -9.32
CA ASN A 44 3.15 4.93 -9.87
C ASN A 44 3.00 5.99 -8.79
N LEU A 45 2.21 5.73 -7.74
CA LEU A 45 1.96 6.73 -6.70
C LEU A 45 3.18 7.04 -5.83
N VAL A 46 4.07 6.06 -5.60
CA VAL A 46 5.33 6.30 -4.85
C VAL A 46 6.26 7.29 -5.55
N LYS A 47 6.17 7.42 -6.88
CA LYS A 47 6.98 8.37 -7.66
C LYS A 47 6.49 9.81 -7.53
N ILE A 48 5.21 10.00 -7.24
CA ILE A 48 4.54 11.30 -7.36
C ILE A 48 4.19 11.88 -5.99
N ALA A 49 3.68 11.05 -5.08
CA ALA A 49 3.00 11.57 -3.90
C ALA A 49 3.01 10.67 -2.66
N ALA A 50 3.38 9.39 -2.72
CA ALA A 50 3.46 8.57 -1.51
C ALA A 50 4.77 8.83 -0.75
N THR A 51 4.72 8.85 0.59
CA THR A 51 5.92 8.84 1.45
C THR A 51 6.13 7.52 2.16
N LYS A 52 5.06 6.73 2.32
CA LYS A 52 5.08 5.44 3.03
C LYS A 52 4.29 4.42 2.23
N ILE A 53 4.75 3.18 2.27
CA ILE A 53 4.13 2.07 1.57
C ILE A 53 4.16 0.82 2.46
N SER A 54 3.03 0.12 2.58
CA SER A 54 2.95 -1.14 3.34
C SER A 54 3.35 -2.32 2.45
N ALA A 55 4.13 -3.27 2.96
CA ALA A 55 4.50 -4.50 2.24
C ALA A 55 4.39 -5.72 3.15
N GLY A 56 4.13 -6.91 2.58
CA GLY A 56 4.02 -8.15 3.36
C GLY A 56 2.91 -8.14 4.42
N VAL A 57 1.77 -7.50 4.15
CA VAL A 57 0.68 -7.34 5.11
C VAL A 57 -0.11 -8.64 5.24
N SER A 58 -0.28 -9.14 6.47
CA SER A 58 -1.20 -10.23 6.79
C SER A 58 -2.50 -9.64 7.38
N THR A 59 -3.63 -9.82 6.70
CA THR A 59 -4.94 -9.25 7.09
C THR A 59 -5.84 -10.23 7.83
N GLY A 60 -5.37 -11.46 8.07
CA GLY A 60 -6.07 -12.49 8.81
C GLY A 60 -5.75 -12.44 10.30
N ILE A 61 -6.76 -12.63 11.15
CA ILE A 61 -6.58 -12.82 12.59
C ILE A 61 -5.73 -14.09 12.80
N GLY A 62 -4.56 -13.97 13.44
CA GLY A 62 -3.65 -15.09 13.71
C GLY A 62 -2.57 -15.37 12.65
N GLY A 63 -2.39 -14.50 11.66
CA GLY A 63 -1.55 -14.76 10.48
C GLY A 63 -0.01 -14.80 10.65
N HIS A 64 0.53 -15.03 11.85
CA HIS A 64 1.97 -15.24 12.11
C HIS A 64 2.28 -16.57 12.85
N SER A 65 1.27 -17.42 13.03
CA SER A 65 1.42 -18.72 13.69
C SER A 65 0.86 -19.81 12.76
N ASP A 66 1.72 -20.72 12.30
CA ASP A 66 1.43 -21.85 11.40
C ASP A 66 0.52 -22.93 12.02
N ALA A 67 -0.36 -22.58 12.97
CA ALA A 67 -1.07 -23.55 13.81
C ALA A 67 -2.56 -23.23 14.05
N VAL A 68 -3.22 -22.45 13.19
CA VAL A 68 -4.68 -22.24 13.29
C VAL A 68 -5.34 -22.39 11.93
N GLU A 69 -6.03 -23.50 11.73
CA GLU A 69 -6.81 -23.82 10.53
C GLU A 69 -8.07 -22.94 10.37
N GLU A 70 -8.42 -22.13 11.38
CA GLU A 70 -9.47 -21.13 11.28
C GLU A 70 -8.87 -19.75 10.96
N LYS A 71 -8.65 -19.49 9.66
CA LYS A 71 -8.51 -18.11 9.19
C LYS A 71 -9.84 -17.39 9.40
N GLY A 72 -9.95 -16.64 10.48
CA GLY A 72 -11.05 -15.69 10.67
C GLY A 72 -11.12 -14.67 9.52
N ASP A 73 -12.28 -14.05 9.34
CA ASP A 73 -12.58 -13.14 8.23
C ASP A 73 -11.47 -12.10 8.01
N CYS A 74 -10.90 -12.08 6.80
CA CYS A 74 -9.92 -11.06 6.40
C CYS A 74 -10.57 -9.68 6.49
N GLN A 75 -9.93 -8.72 7.18
CA GLN A 75 -10.48 -7.36 7.35
C GLN A 75 -10.69 -6.64 6.01
N PHE A 76 -9.87 -6.96 5.00
CA PHE A 76 -10.00 -6.48 3.63
C PHE A 76 -9.25 -7.40 2.66
N GLU A 77 -9.63 -7.31 1.38
CA GLU A 77 -8.96 -7.99 0.28
C GLU A 77 -7.62 -7.32 -0.03
N ILE A 78 -6.57 -8.13 -0.18
CA ILE A 78 -5.22 -7.69 -0.55
C ILE A 78 -5.14 -7.69 -2.07
N SER A 79 -4.88 -6.52 -2.67
CA SER A 79 -4.72 -6.37 -4.13
C SER A 79 -3.25 -6.44 -4.60
N ASP A 80 -2.30 -6.36 -3.68
CA ASP A 80 -0.88 -6.55 -3.97
C ASP A 80 -0.27 -7.52 -2.96
N GLY A 81 -0.08 -8.77 -3.42
CA GLY A 81 0.47 -9.87 -2.65
C GLY A 81 1.98 -9.98 -2.67
N ARG A 82 2.71 -8.99 -3.22
CA ARG A 82 4.17 -8.99 -3.22
C ARG A 82 4.72 -9.01 -1.79
N SER A 83 5.76 -9.81 -1.60
CA SER A 83 6.55 -9.87 -0.39
C SER A 83 7.27 -8.53 -0.13
N VAL A 84 7.76 -8.37 1.11
CA VAL A 84 8.54 -7.19 1.49
C VAL A 84 9.76 -7.01 0.59
N GLU A 85 10.47 -8.10 0.29
CA GLU A 85 11.68 -8.07 -0.57
C GLU A 85 11.35 -7.64 -1.99
N GLU A 86 10.27 -8.16 -2.58
CA GLU A 86 9.85 -7.79 -3.94
C GLU A 86 9.48 -6.31 -4.04
N VAL A 87 8.74 -5.77 -3.05
CA VAL A 87 8.42 -4.33 -3.00
C VAL A 87 9.69 -3.51 -2.81
N PHE A 88 10.62 -3.97 -1.97
CA PHE A 88 11.89 -3.29 -1.72
C PHE A 88 12.74 -3.18 -2.99
N GLN A 89 12.85 -4.27 -3.76
CA GLN A 89 13.56 -4.27 -5.03
C GLN A 89 12.84 -3.45 -6.10
N ALA A 90 11.51 -3.48 -6.16
CA ALA A 90 10.74 -2.65 -7.08
C ALA A 90 11.02 -1.15 -6.84
N LEU A 91 11.06 -0.70 -5.57
CA LEU A 91 11.39 0.68 -5.24
C LEU A 91 12.81 1.07 -5.66
N LYS A 92 13.78 0.16 -5.48
CA LYS A 92 15.16 0.39 -5.94
C LYS A 92 15.27 0.50 -7.45
N GLN A 93 14.55 -0.34 -8.20
CA GLN A 93 14.53 -0.30 -9.67
C GLN A 93 13.96 1.03 -10.19
N GLU A 94 13.07 1.64 -9.43
CA GLU A 94 12.50 2.96 -9.71
C GLU A 94 13.40 4.13 -9.26
N GLY A 95 14.63 3.84 -8.83
CA GLY A 95 15.61 4.85 -8.39
C GLY A 95 15.30 5.46 -7.02
N LEU A 96 14.40 4.85 -6.24
CA LEU A 96 14.06 5.30 -4.89
C LEU A 96 14.95 4.59 -3.85
N GLN A 97 15.13 5.26 -2.71
CA GLN A 97 15.78 4.67 -1.55
C GLN A 97 14.72 4.20 -0.54
N PRO A 98 14.36 2.91 -0.52
CA PRO A 98 13.48 2.37 0.50
C PRO A 98 14.18 2.39 1.87
N VAL A 99 13.50 2.94 2.88
CA VAL A 99 13.95 2.93 4.28
C VAL A 99 12.91 2.18 5.10
N MET A 100 13.34 1.09 5.73
CA MET A 100 12.51 0.33 6.66
C MET A 100 12.45 1.09 7.99
N SER A 101 11.24 1.31 8.50
CA SER A 101 11.06 1.96 9.79
C SER A 101 11.18 0.91 10.90
N ASP A 102 12.38 0.38 11.10
CA ASP A 102 12.69 -0.41 12.29
C ASP A 102 12.98 0.57 13.44
N TYR A 103 12.14 0.54 14.48
CA TYR A 103 12.23 1.31 15.73
C TYR A 103 11.85 2.80 15.65
N VAL A 104 10.59 3.09 16.02
CA VAL A 104 10.32 4.27 16.84
C VAL A 104 10.57 3.84 18.28
N ARG A 105 11.75 4.13 18.83
CA ARG A 105 11.90 4.16 20.29
C ARG A 105 11.11 5.37 20.77
N VAL A 106 9.96 5.11 21.38
CA VAL A 106 9.29 6.06 22.28
C VAL A 106 9.89 5.85 23.66
#